data_AF-A0A963B6V2-F1
#
_entry.id   AF-A0A963B6V2-F1
#
_cell.length_a   1.000
_cell.length_b   1.000
_cell.length_c   1.000
_cell.angle_alpha   90.00
_cell.angle_beta   90.00
_cell.angle_gamma   90.00
#
_symmetry.space_group_name_H-M   'P 1'
#
loop_
_entity.id
_entity.type
_entity.pdbx_description
1 polymer ?
#
loop_
_entity_poly.entity_id
_entity_poly.type
_entity_poly.pdbx_seq_one_letter_code
_entity_poly.pdbx_strand_id
1 'polypeptide(L)' 'MQENRVSPRKRVNEKIQVRDLNTDALIGNLVNISAGGLMLLSEIPLTPNRLFQFSLSLPAPIDGATVIEFGAE' A
#
# COMPACT_ATOMS: atom_id res chain seq x y z
N MET A 1 1.86 -4.27 27.38
CA MET A 1 2.42 -3.64 26.17
C MET A 1 1.33 -2.74 25.60
N GLN A 2 1.45 -1.42 25.73
CA GLN A 2 0.38 -0.49 25.37
C GLN A 2 0.48 -0.19 23.86
N GLU A 3 -0.61 -0.47 23.14
CA GLU A 3 -0.72 -0.21 21.70
C GLU A 3 -0.92 1.30 21.50
N ASN A 4 0.12 2.00 21.04
CA ASN A 4 0.11 3.46 20.82
C ASN A 4 -0.46 3.85 19.45
N ARG A 5 -1.03 2.91 18.70
CA ARG A 5 -1.58 3.17 17.36
C ARG A 5 -2.96 3.82 17.46
N VAL A 6 -3.09 4.97 16.82
CA VAL A 6 -4.34 5.74 16.73
C VAL A 6 -5.39 5.05 15.85
N SER A 7 -4.96 4.25 14.87
CA SER A 7 -5.88 3.59 13.92
C SER A 7 -5.66 2.08 13.84
N PRO A 8 -6.74 1.27 13.91
CA PRO A 8 -6.64 -0.17 13.76
C PRO A 8 -6.19 -0.53 12.34
N ARG A 9 -5.27 -1.51 12.23
CA ARG A 9 -4.79 -2.04 10.96
C ARG A 9 -5.58 -3.28 10.57
N LYS A 10 -5.99 -3.36 9.30
CA LYS A 10 -6.57 -4.54 8.68
C LYS A 10 -5.49 -5.28 7.91
N ARG A 11 -5.36 -6.59 8.15
CA ARG A 11 -4.50 -7.45 7.32
C ARG A 11 -5.12 -7.63 5.95
N VAL A 12 -4.27 -7.65 4.94
CA VAL A 12 -4.67 -8.01 3.58
C VAL A 12 -4.51 -9.52 3.44
N ASN A 13 -5.59 -10.19 3.04
CA ASN A 13 -5.62 -11.65 2.89
C ASN A 13 -5.37 -12.08 1.43
N GLU A 14 -5.48 -11.15 0.49
CA GLU A 14 -5.28 -11.36 -0.94
C GLU A 14 -3.97 -10.71 -1.40
N LYS A 15 -3.44 -11.17 -2.54
CA LYS A 15 -2.25 -10.57 -3.14
C LYS A 15 -2.63 -9.26 -3.84
N ILE A 16 -2.39 -8.13 -3.18
CA ILE A 16 -2.55 -6.79 -3.75
C ILE A 16 -1.18 -6.25 -4.14
N GLN A 17 -0.94 -6.11 -5.44
CA GLN A 17 0.30 -5.55 -5.98
C GLN A 17 0.34 -4.04 -5.74
N VAL A 18 1.51 -3.57 -5.32
CA VAL A 18 1.85 -2.15 -5.21
C VAL A 18 2.80 -1.82 -6.35
N ARG A 19 2.46 -0.82 -7.17
CA ARG A 19 3.30 -0.33 -8.27
C ARG A 19 3.62 1.15 -8.08
N ASP A 20 4.76 1.59 -8.58
CA ASP A 20 5.08 3.01 -8.69
C ASP A 20 4.27 3.61 -9.84
N LEU A 21 3.53 4.67 -9.56
CA LEU A 21 2.60 5.28 -10.51
C LEU A 21 3.32 5.96 -11.68
N ASN A 22 4.55 6.44 -11.47
CA ASN A 22 5.29 7.19 -12.48
C ASN A 22 6.01 6.26 -13.48
N THR A 23 6.39 5.07 -13.03
CA THR A 23 7.22 4.12 -13.79
C THR A 23 6.52 2.81 -14.12
N ASP A 24 5.34 2.56 -13.54
CA ASP A 24 4.64 1.28 -13.56
C ASP A 24 5.46 0.09 -13.01
N ALA A 25 6.55 0.37 -12.29
CA ALA A 25 7.41 -0.64 -11.72
C ALA A 25 6.71 -1.35 -10.56
N LEU A 26 6.75 -2.69 -10.53
CA LEU A 26 6.31 -3.46 -9.38
C LEU A 26 7.22 -3.17 -8.18
N ILE A 27 6.63 -2.63 -7.11
CA ILE A 27 7.32 -2.36 -5.85
C ILE A 27 7.24 -3.57 -4.94
N GLY A 28 6.08 -4.21 -4.88
CA GLY A 28 5.87 -5.39 -4.07
C GLY A 28 4.40 -5.64 -3.77
N ASN A 29 4.09 -6.07 -2.54
CA ASN A 29 2.74 -6.47 -2.15
C ASN A 29 2.30 -5.83 -0.83
N LEU A 30 1.03 -5.46 -0.74
CA LEU A 30 0.43 -4.89 0.47
C LEU A 30 0.23 -5.98 1.55
N VAL A 31 0.66 -5.71 2.78
CA VAL A 31 0.57 -6.65 3.92
C VAL A 31 -0.58 -6.28 4.85
N ASN A 32 -0.68 -5.00 5.21
CA ASN A 32 -1.74 -4.45 6.04
C ASN A 32 -1.88 -2.95 5.80
N ILE A 33 -3.06 -2.42 6.13
CA ILE A 33 -3.39 -1.00 5.95
C ILE A 33 -4.24 -0.50 7.12
N SER A 34 -4.08 0.77 7.48
CA SER A 34 -4.99 1.54 8.32
C SER A 34 -5.25 2.90 7.66
N ALA A 35 -6.14 3.70 8.25
CA ALA A 35 -6.39 5.06 7.80
C ALA A 35 -5.14 5.97 7.84
N GLY A 36 -4.15 5.64 8.68
CA GLY A 36 -2.93 6.43 8.85
C GLY A 36 -1.71 5.90 8.09
N GLY A 37 -1.86 4.85 7.28
CA GLY A 37 -0.76 4.32 6.49
C GLY A 37 -0.83 2.82 6.25
N LEU A 38 0.23 2.28 5.67
CA LEU A 38 0.28 0.90 5.22
C LEU A 38 1.59 0.22 5.57
N MET A 39 1.63 -1.09 5.34
CA MET A 39 2.85 -1.88 5.32
C MET A 39 2.86 -2.68 4.03
N LEU A 40 3.96 -2.62 3.30
CA LEU A 40 4.20 -3.41 2.11
C LEU A 40 5.45 -4.27 2.29
N LEU A 41 5.48 -5.40 1.60
CA LEU A 41 6.67 -6.22 1.42
C LEU A 41 7.25 -5.88 0.06
N SER A 42 8.39 -5.18 0.06
CA SER A 42 9.02 -4.66 -1.15
C SER A 42 9.96 -5.71 -1.76
N GLU A 43 10.00 -5.77 -3.09
CA GLU A 43 10.96 -6.58 -3.84
C GLU A 43 12.27 -5.80 -4.09
N ILE A 44 12.23 -4.47 -3.94
CA ILE A 44 13.37 -3.57 -4.09
C ILE A 44 13.57 -2.70 -2.83
N PRO A 45 14.79 -2.23 -2.54
CA PRO A 45 15.01 -1.27 -1.46
C PRO A 45 14.23 0.03 -1.71
N LEU A 46 13.49 0.50 -0.70
CA LEU A 46 12.84 1.81 -0.72
C LEU A 46 13.66 2.82 0.08
N THR A 47 13.83 4.02 -0.47
CA THR A 47 14.53 5.12 0.21
C THR A 47 13.62 5.72 1.29
N PRO A 48 14.06 5.79 2.57
CA PRO A 48 13.31 6.49 3.61
C PRO A 48 13.18 7.99 3.32
N ASN A 49 12.17 8.64 3.92
CA ASN A 49 11.93 10.09 3.82
C ASN A 49 11.77 10.57 2.37
N ARG A 50 11.06 9.79 1.57
CA ARG A 50 10.77 10.09 0.16
C ARG A 50 9.28 9.99 -0.06
N LEU A 51 8.74 10.96 -0.78
CA LEU A 51 7.37 10.87 -1.28
C LEU A 51 7.32 9.89 -2.47
N PHE A 52 6.46 8.89 -2.33
CA PHE A 52 6.14 7.90 -3.34
C PHE A 52 4.72 8.11 -3.85
N GLN A 53 4.50 7.83 -5.13
CA GLN A 53 3.18 7.75 -5.74
C GLN A 53 2.96 6.30 -6.13
N PHE A 54 1.98 5.65 -5.51
CA PHE A 54 1.73 4.24 -5.71
C PHE A 54 0.34 3.98 -6.30
N SER A 55 0.19 2.82 -6.94
CA SER A 55 -1.10 2.25 -7.30
C SER A 55 -1.29 0.85 -6.72
N LEU A 56 -2.51 0.54 -6.28
CA LEU A 56 -2.95 -0.80 -5.88
C LEU A 56 -3.86 -1.37 -6.95
N SER A 57 -3.56 -2.56 -7.44
CA SER A 57 -4.52 -3.33 -8.23
C SER A 57 -5.44 -4.11 -7.31
N LEU A 58 -6.72 -3.74 -7.29
CA LEU A 58 -7.71 -4.39 -6.44
C LEU A 58 -8.12 -5.76 -7.03
N PRO A 59 -8.28 -6.80 -6.20
CA PRO A 59 -8.67 -8.13 -6.66
C PRO A 59 -10.14 -8.17 -7.13
N ALA A 60 -10.95 -7.22 -6.66
CA ALA A 60 -12.32 -7.00 -7.11
C ALA A 60 -12.62 -5.49 -7.07
N PRO A 61 -13.55 -4.99 -7.91
CA PRO A 61 -13.94 -3.59 -7.88
C PRO A 61 -14.51 -3.19 -6.51
N ILE A 62 -14.07 -2.05 -5.98
CA ILE A 62 -14.65 -1.40 -4.80
C ILE A 62 -15.17 -0.05 -5.27
N ASP A 63 -16.46 0.20 -5.08
CA ASP A 63 -17.14 1.42 -5.57
C ASP A 63 -16.87 1.72 -7.06
N GLY A 64 -16.75 0.65 -7.86
CA GLY A 64 -16.46 0.74 -9.30
C GLY A 64 -14.98 0.94 -9.65
N ALA A 65 -14.10 1.19 -8.68
CA ALA A 65 -12.67 1.31 -8.88
C ALA A 65 -11.99 -0.08 -8.85
N THR A 66 -11.14 -0.36 -9.82
CA THR A 66 -10.25 -1.53 -9.86
C THR A 66 -8.81 -1.19 -9.50
N VAL A 67 -8.48 0.10 -9.47
CA VAL A 67 -7.17 0.62 -9.12
C VAL A 67 -7.35 1.78 -8.13
N ILE A 68 -6.49 1.82 -7.11
CA ILE A 68 -6.42 2.93 -6.15
C ILE A 68 -5.05 3.57 -6.26
N GLU A 69 -5.01 4.87 -6.57
CA GLU A 69 -3.79 5.67 -6.65
C GLU A 69 -3.67 6.57 -5.41
N PHE A 70 -2.48 6.65 -4.83
CA PHE A 70 -2.27 7.40 -3.59
C PHE A 70 -0.80 7.78 -3.39
N GLY A 71 -0.56 8.82 -2.60
CA GLY A 71 0.77 9.21 -2.14
C GLY A 71 1.12 8.60 -0.78
N ALA A 72 2.40 8.29 -0.57
CA ALA A 72 2.94 7.81 0.71
C ALA A 72 4.33 8.39 0.98
N GLU A 73 4.64 8.69 2.24
CA GLU A 73 5.93 9.25 2.70
C GLU A 73 6.60 8.41 3.80
#